data_AF-A0A0L7KTE3-F1
#
_entry.id   AF-A0A0L7KTE3-F1
#
_cell.length_a   1.000
_cell.length_b   1.000
_cell.length_c   1.000
_cell.angle_alpha   90.00
_cell.angle_beta   90.00
_cell.angle_gamma   90.00
#
_symmetry.space_group_name_H-M   'P 1'
#
loop_
_entity.id
_entity.type
_entity.pdbx_description
1 polymer ?
#
loop_
_entity_poly.entity_id
_entity_poly.type
_entity_poly.pdbx_seq_one_letter_code
_entity_poly.pdbx_strand_id
1 'polypeptide(L)'
;AAGGIALSYGAHSNLCVNQINRNGTEQQKSKYLPKVYAKTDQSSKPQHGITAFLIEKDYPGFSTAQKLDKLGMRGSDTGELVFEDCKVPATNILGQENKGVYVLMSGLDLERLVLAAGPVGLMQAAVDVAFEYAHTRKQFGKNIGEFQLIQACDEGYVNSKDCAGVILYCAEKATQVALDAIQILGRILRDAKLYEIGAGTSEVRRMLIGRSLNNEYK
;
A
#
# COMPACT_ATOMS: atom_id res chain seq x y z
N ALA A 1 -12.44 6.18 -8.50
CA ALA A 1 -11.94 4.82 -8.24
C ALA A 1 -12.12 4.43 -6.76
N ALA A 2 -12.59 3.22 -6.46
CA ALA A 2 -12.74 2.74 -5.08
C ALA A 2 -11.42 2.13 -4.58
N GLY A 3 -10.49 2.96 -4.08
CA GLY A 3 -9.16 2.54 -3.64
C GLY A 3 -9.15 1.37 -2.64
N GLY A 4 -10.18 1.28 -1.79
CA GLY A 4 -10.34 0.14 -0.86
C GLY A 4 -10.54 -1.21 -1.55
N ILE A 5 -11.30 -1.28 -2.64
CA ILE A 5 -11.53 -2.55 -3.36
C ILE A 5 -10.23 -3.01 -4.03
N ALA A 6 -9.48 -2.08 -4.62
CA ALA A 6 -8.19 -2.36 -5.22
C ALA A 6 -7.18 -2.91 -4.18
N LEU A 7 -7.19 -2.36 -2.96
CA LEU A 7 -6.35 -2.86 -1.86
C LEU A 7 -6.74 -4.29 -1.46
N SER A 8 -8.03 -4.59 -1.33
CA SER A 8 -8.50 -5.96 -1.01
C SER A 8 -8.15 -6.96 -2.10
N TYR A 9 -8.29 -6.58 -3.37
CA TYR A 9 -7.86 -7.41 -4.49
C TYR A 9 -6.35 -7.63 -4.50
N GLY A 10 -5.55 -6.57 -4.28
CA GLY A 10 -4.09 -6.66 -4.23
C GLY A 10 -3.60 -7.55 -3.09
N ALA A 11 -4.18 -7.40 -1.90
CA ALA A 11 -3.88 -8.26 -0.75
C ALA A 11 -4.25 -9.72 -1.06
N HIS A 12 -5.44 -9.99 -1.57
CA HIS A 12 -5.88 -11.36 -1.85
C HIS A 12 -5.02 -12.03 -2.94
N SER A 13 -4.90 -11.40 -4.11
CA SER A 13 -4.17 -11.97 -5.25
C SER A 13 -2.69 -12.15 -4.97
N ASN A 14 -2.06 -11.20 -4.27
CA ASN A 14 -0.61 -11.20 -4.12
C ASN A 14 -0.12 -11.74 -2.78
N LEU A 15 -0.69 -11.30 -1.66
CA LEU A 15 -0.25 -11.76 -0.34
C LEU A 15 -0.75 -13.18 -0.02
N CYS A 16 -1.92 -13.56 -0.56
CA CYS A 16 -2.48 -14.89 -0.34
C CYS A 16 -2.19 -15.82 -1.52
N VAL A 17 -2.75 -15.54 -2.70
CA VAL A 17 -2.75 -16.48 -3.83
C VAL A 17 -1.35 -16.72 -4.40
N ASN A 18 -0.65 -15.66 -4.80
CA ASN A 18 0.70 -15.76 -5.35
C ASN A 18 1.66 -16.50 -4.41
N GLN A 19 1.55 -16.24 -3.11
CA GLN A 19 2.40 -16.92 -2.14
C GLN A 19 2.11 -18.44 -2.07
N ILE A 20 0.86 -18.90 -2.21
CA ILE A 20 0.53 -20.35 -2.21
C ILE A 20 1.03 -21.00 -3.48
N ASN A 21 0.84 -20.31 -4.60
CA ASN A 21 1.37 -20.77 -5.86
C ASN A 21 2.89 -21.00 -5.80
N ARG A 22 3.62 -20.08 -5.16
CA ARG A 22 5.10 -20.14 -5.10
C ARG A 22 5.65 -21.09 -4.06
N ASN A 23 5.00 -21.18 -2.89
CA ASN A 23 5.59 -21.82 -1.70
C ASN A 23 4.77 -23.00 -1.17
N GLY A 24 3.58 -23.27 -1.72
CA GLY A 24 2.73 -24.36 -1.30
C GLY A 24 3.11 -25.69 -1.92
N THR A 25 2.81 -26.79 -1.23
CA THR A 25 2.84 -28.14 -1.83
C THR A 25 1.67 -28.31 -2.81
N GLU A 26 1.72 -29.32 -3.68
CA GLU A 26 0.62 -29.60 -4.62
C GLU A 26 -0.73 -29.82 -3.90
N GLN A 27 -0.70 -30.55 -2.79
CA GLN A 27 -1.89 -30.75 -1.94
C GLN A 27 -2.40 -29.43 -1.34
N GLN A 28 -1.50 -28.53 -0.94
CA GLN A 28 -1.88 -27.23 -0.38
C GLN A 28 -2.48 -26.30 -1.43
N LYS A 29 -1.88 -26.25 -2.63
CA LYS A 29 -2.36 -25.47 -3.77
C LYS A 29 -3.78 -25.86 -4.17
N SER A 30 -4.07 -27.16 -4.15
CA SER A 30 -5.42 -27.68 -4.44
C SER A 30 -6.47 -27.32 -3.39
N LYS A 31 -6.08 -26.93 -2.16
CA LYS A 31 -6.99 -26.88 -1.01
C LYS A 31 -7.24 -25.48 -0.42
N TYR A 32 -6.24 -24.58 -0.32
CA TYR A 32 -6.23 -23.70 0.87
C TYR A 32 -6.53 -22.20 0.79
N LEU A 33 -6.05 -21.42 -0.19
CA LEU A 33 -6.13 -19.93 -0.25
C LEU A 33 -6.85 -19.16 0.91
N PRO A 34 -6.28 -18.93 2.14
CA PRO A 34 -5.20 -17.94 2.47
C PRO A 34 -4.27 -18.28 3.70
N LYS A 35 -3.42 -17.34 4.20
CA LYS A 35 -2.22 -17.55 5.08
C LYS A 35 -2.09 -16.65 6.34
N VAL A 36 -1.27 -17.06 7.32
CA VAL A 36 -0.83 -16.32 8.53
C VAL A 36 0.67 -16.61 8.85
N TYR A 37 1.42 -15.71 9.50
CA TYR A 37 2.80 -15.94 9.96
C TYR A 37 2.90 -15.95 11.49
N ALA A 38 3.75 -16.81 12.09
CA ALA A 38 4.01 -16.85 13.53
C ALA A 38 5.50 -17.08 13.86
N LYS A 39 5.98 -16.58 14.99
CA LYS A 39 7.34 -16.82 15.51
C LYS A 39 7.38 -18.19 16.20
N THR A 40 8.23 -19.09 15.72
CA THR A 40 8.29 -20.50 16.17
C THR A 40 9.59 -20.86 16.88
N ASP A 41 10.69 -20.12 16.65
CA ASP A 41 11.94 -20.27 17.39
C ASP A 41 12.27 -19.00 18.16
N GLN A 42 11.93 -18.96 19.44
CA GLN A 42 12.16 -17.80 20.31
C GLN A 42 13.64 -17.52 20.60
N SER A 43 14.55 -18.48 20.36
CA SER A 43 15.99 -18.31 20.59
C SER A 43 16.70 -17.62 19.42
N SER A 44 16.10 -17.66 18.22
CA SER A 44 16.62 -16.99 17.04
C SER A 44 16.48 -15.46 17.11
N LYS A 45 17.35 -14.74 16.38
CA LYS A 45 17.25 -13.28 16.19
C LYS A 45 15.80 -12.88 15.83
N PRO A 46 15.30 -11.70 16.26
CA PRO A 46 13.89 -11.31 16.09
C PRO A 46 13.33 -11.51 14.67
N GLN A 47 14.17 -11.23 13.67
CA GLN A 47 13.89 -11.34 12.24
C GLN A 47 14.11 -12.74 11.61
N HIS A 48 14.39 -13.78 12.39
CA HIS A 48 14.52 -15.19 11.96
C HIS A 48 13.61 -16.10 12.80
N GLY A 49 13.54 -17.41 12.53
CA GLY A 49 12.71 -18.32 13.34
C GLY A 49 11.20 -18.06 13.26
N ILE A 50 10.76 -17.49 12.13
CA ILE A 50 9.35 -17.27 11.81
C ILE A 50 8.93 -18.41 10.89
N THR A 51 7.73 -18.95 11.09
CA THR A 51 7.10 -19.95 10.22
C THR A 51 5.83 -19.38 9.62
N ALA A 52 5.57 -19.68 8.36
CA ALA A 52 4.33 -19.31 7.69
C ALA A 52 3.36 -20.51 7.75
N PHE A 53 2.10 -20.23 8.05
CA PHE A 53 1.04 -21.21 8.24
C PHE A 53 -0.17 -20.91 7.35
N LEU A 54 -0.89 -21.95 6.96
CA LEU A 54 -2.22 -21.87 6.36
C LEU A 54 -3.25 -22.04 7.48
N ILE A 55 -4.12 -21.05 7.67
CA ILE A 55 -5.14 -21.05 8.73
C ILE A 55 -6.51 -20.92 8.08
N GLU A 56 -7.42 -21.82 8.42
CA GLU A 56 -8.81 -21.77 7.97
C GLU A 56 -9.66 -20.96 8.97
N LYS A 57 -10.71 -20.29 8.47
CA LYS A 57 -11.53 -19.37 9.28
C LYS A 57 -12.30 -20.07 10.41
N ASP A 58 -12.53 -21.36 10.27
CA ASP A 58 -13.30 -22.21 11.17
C ASP A 58 -12.44 -23.00 12.15
N TYR A 59 -11.11 -22.81 12.13
CA TYR A 59 -10.23 -23.43 13.11
C TYR A 59 -10.62 -22.99 14.53
N PRO A 60 -10.84 -23.95 15.47
CA PRO A 60 -11.09 -23.61 16.87
C PRO A 60 -9.98 -22.75 17.43
N GLY A 61 -10.34 -21.67 18.13
CA GLY A 61 -9.37 -20.72 18.67
C GLY A 61 -8.95 -19.61 17.70
N PHE A 62 -9.42 -19.62 16.43
CA PHE A 62 -9.24 -18.50 15.52
C PHE A 62 -10.47 -17.60 15.47
N SER A 63 -10.26 -16.28 15.52
CA SER A 63 -11.31 -15.30 15.26
C SER A 63 -10.73 -13.99 14.72
N THR A 64 -11.59 -13.09 14.26
CA THR A 64 -11.20 -11.72 13.86
C THR A 64 -11.78 -10.73 14.86
N ALA A 65 -10.94 -9.81 15.36
CA ALA A 65 -11.39 -8.72 16.22
C ALA A 65 -12.12 -7.63 15.43
N GLN A 66 -12.42 -6.51 16.09
CA GLN A 66 -13.12 -5.38 15.50
C GLN A 66 -12.43 -4.86 14.23
N LYS A 67 -13.26 -4.43 13.28
CA LYS A 67 -12.81 -3.67 12.11
C LYS A 67 -12.20 -2.35 12.59
N LEU A 68 -10.96 -2.08 12.18
CA LEU A 68 -10.26 -0.85 12.51
C LEU A 68 -10.90 0.34 11.79
N ASP A 69 -11.13 1.42 12.53
CA ASP A 69 -11.55 2.68 11.95
C ASP A 69 -10.33 3.39 11.35
N LYS A 70 -10.26 3.36 10.02
CA LYS A 70 -9.10 3.85 9.28
C LYS A 70 -9.32 5.25 8.76
N LEU A 71 -8.24 6.02 8.74
CA LEU A 71 -8.15 7.30 8.06
C LEU A 71 -8.68 7.15 6.62
N GLY A 72 -8.08 6.26 5.81
CA GLY A 72 -8.49 5.97 4.43
C GLY A 72 -8.69 4.49 4.13
N MET A 73 -8.91 4.14 2.85
CA MET A 73 -9.09 2.79 2.33
C MET A 73 -10.20 2.02 3.07
N ARG A 74 -11.28 2.72 3.43
CA ARG A 74 -12.39 2.21 4.26
C ARG A 74 -13.20 1.09 3.60
N GLY A 75 -13.11 0.97 2.28
CA GLY A 75 -13.68 -0.12 1.49
C GLY A 75 -12.89 -1.43 1.54
N SER A 76 -11.72 -1.43 2.20
CA SER A 76 -10.96 -2.64 2.53
C SER A 76 -11.17 -2.96 4.00
N ASP A 77 -11.56 -4.18 4.33
CA ASP A 77 -11.64 -4.60 5.72
C ASP A 77 -10.26 -4.82 6.30
N THR A 78 -10.04 -4.31 7.51
CA THR A 78 -8.80 -4.49 8.26
C THR A 78 -9.19 -4.66 9.71
N GLY A 79 -8.71 -5.73 10.31
CA GLY A 79 -9.00 -6.09 11.69
C GLY A 79 -7.85 -6.92 12.24
N GLU A 80 -7.84 -7.09 13.54
CA GLU A 80 -6.84 -7.91 14.20
C GLU A 80 -7.24 -9.39 14.05
N LEU A 81 -6.23 -10.25 13.85
CA LEU A 81 -6.42 -11.69 13.85
C LEU A 81 -6.10 -12.21 15.25
N VAL A 82 -7.05 -12.92 15.86
CA VAL A 82 -6.94 -13.43 17.23
C VAL A 82 -6.74 -14.94 17.19
N PHE A 83 -5.75 -15.41 17.94
CA PHE A 83 -5.39 -16.83 18.05
C PHE A 83 -5.34 -17.20 19.54
N GLU A 84 -6.37 -17.87 20.03
CA GLU A 84 -6.51 -18.36 21.39
C GLU A 84 -6.46 -19.89 21.37
N ASP A 85 -5.31 -20.48 21.71
CA ASP A 85 -5.08 -21.93 21.65
C ASP A 85 -5.44 -22.57 20.29
N CYS A 86 -5.28 -21.80 19.21
CA CYS A 86 -5.57 -22.23 17.84
C CYS A 86 -4.59 -23.33 17.41
N LYS A 87 -5.09 -24.57 17.28
CA LYS A 87 -4.29 -25.73 16.89
C LYS A 87 -4.15 -25.80 15.37
N VAL A 88 -2.91 -25.79 14.89
CA VAL A 88 -2.59 -25.80 13.46
C VAL A 88 -1.82 -27.07 13.12
N PRO A 89 -2.29 -27.90 12.17
CA PRO A 89 -1.56 -29.07 11.73
C PRO A 89 -0.18 -28.72 11.16
N ALA A 90 0.84 -29.54 11.41
CA ALA A 90 2.17 -29.34 10.82
C ALA A 90 2.15 -29.35 9.27
N THR A 91 1.20 -30.06 8.67
CA THR A 91 0.96 -30.07 7.22
C THR A 91 0.52 -28.72 6.66
N ASN A 92 0.11 -27.78 7.52
CA ASN A 92 -0.26 -26.43 7.14
C ASN A 92 0.93 -25.46 7.23
N ILE A 93 2.13 -25.94 7.57
CA ILE A 93 3.36 -25.17 7.36
C ILE A 93 3.54 -24.94 5.86
N LEU A 94 3.72 -23.69 5.51
CA LEU A 94 3.95 -23.25 4.15
C LEU A 94 5.42 -22.90 3.99
N GLY A 95 6.07 -23.52 3.00
CA GLY A 95 7.52 -23.50 2.88
C GLY A 95 8.15 -24.43 3.92
N GLN A 96 9.07 -23.90 4.72
CA GLN A 96 9.77 -24.68 5.75
C GLN A 96 9.64 -24.02 7.13
N GLU A 97 9.65 -24.83 8.17
CA GLU A 97 9.71 -24.37 9.56
C GLU A 97 10.90 -23.43 9.76
N ASN A 98 10.70 -22.33 10.49
CA ASN A 98 11.67 -21.28 10.76
C ASN A 98 12.17 -20.51 9.52
N LYS A 99 11.60 -20.75 8.33
CA LYS A 99 11.95 -20.08 7.06
C LYS A 99 10.83 -19.19 6.51
N GLY A 100 9.82 -18.85 7.30
CA GLY A 100 8.70 -17.98 6.95
C GLY A 100 9.11 -16.58 6.48
N VAL A 101 10.25 -16.04 6.90
CA VAL A 101 10.78 -14.78 6.36
C VAL A 101 11.12 -14.88 4.87
N TYR A 102 11.64 -16.02 4.41
CA TYR A 102 11.93 -16.21 2.99
C TYR A 102 10.66 -16.31 2.18
N VAL A 103 9.61 -16.94 2.72
CA VAL A 103 8.27 -16.94 2.12
C VAL A 103 7.76 -15.50 1.99
N LEU A 104 7.80 -14.71 3.06
CA LEU A 104 7.38 -13.31 3.06
C LEU A 104 8.15 -12.50 2.02
N MET A 105 9.48 -12.54 2.06
CA MET A 105 10.35 -11.77 1.17
C MET A 105 10.19 -12.19 -0.29
N SER A 106 9.87 -13.46 -0.57
CA SER A 106 9.73 -13.93 -1.95
C SER A 106 8.67 -13.12 -2.73
N GLY A 107 7.53 -12.80 -2.12
CA GLY A 107 6.42 -12.08 -2.74
C GLY A 107 6.53 -10.56 -2.74
N LEU A 108 7.44 -10.01 -1.92
CA LEU A 108 7.45 -8.58 -1.59
C LEU A 108 7.80 -7.68 -2.77
N ASP A 109 8.65 -8.13 -3.70
CA ASP A 109 9.00 -7.34 -4.88
C ASP A 109 7.83 -7.21 -5.86
N LEU A 110 7.07 -8.29 -6.06
CA LEU A 110 5.86 -8.23 -6.86
C LEU A 110 4.79 -7.35 -6.17
N GLU A 111 4.70 -7.41 -4.85
CA GLU A 111 3.82 -6.54 -4.06
C GLU A 111 4.13 -5.06 -4.23
N ARG A 112 5.42 -4.69 -4.19
CA ARG A 112 5.85 -3.31 -4.44
C ARG A 112 5.45 -2.84 -5.84
N LEU A 113 5.66 -3.68 -6.85
CA LEU A 113 5.29 -3.36 -8.22
C LEU A 113 3.78 -3.17 -8.38
N VAL A 114 2.97 -4.10 -7.86
CA VAL A 114 1.50 -4.02 -7.94
C VAL A 114 0.97 -2.82 -7.17
N LEU A 115 1.52 -2.54 -5.98
CA LEU A 115 1.10 -1.38 -5.18
C LEU A 115 1.49 -0.04 -5.82
N ALA A 116 2.54 0.02 -6.64
CA ALA A 116 2.93 1.24 -7.35
C ALA A 116 1.87 1.69 -8.38
N ALA A 117 1.07 0.78 -8.91
CA ALA A 117 -0.04 1.12 -9.81
C ALA A 117 -1.14 1.94 -9.12
N GLY A 118 -1.33 1.76 -7.80
CA GLY A 118 -2.33 2.48 -7.01
C GLY A 118 -2.11 4.01 -7.02
N PRO A 119 -0.94 4.50 -6.59
CA PRO A 119 -0.58 5.92 -6.66
C PRO A 119 -0.65 6.49 -8.08
N VAL A 120 -0.22 5.75 -9.11
CA VAL A 120 -0.32 6.19 -10.51
C VAL A 120 -1.78 6.42 -10.92
N GLY A 121 -2.66 5.45 -10.61
CA GLY A 121 -4.09 5.61 -10.88
C GLY A 121 -4.74 6.74 -10.08
N LEU A 122 -4.27 6.99 -8.85
CA LEU A 122 -4.73 8.13 -8.05
C LEU A 122 -4.28 9.47 -8.63
N MET A 123 -3.04 9.57 -9.09
CA MET A 123 -2.52 10.77 -9.76
C MET A 123 -3.31 11.05 -11.04
N GLN A 124 -3.56 10.02 -11.86
CA GLN A 124 -4.38 10.16 -13.07
C GLN A 124 -5.80 10.63 -12.72
N ALA A 125 -6.46 9.98 -11.75
CA ALA A 125 -7.81 10.38 -11.35
C ALA A 125 -7.87 11.80 -10.76
N ALA A 126 -6.81 12.24 -10.08
CA ALA A 126 -6.70 13.61 -9.58
C ALA A 126 -6.57 14.61 -10.73
N VAL A 127 -5.76 14.29 -11.75
CA VAL A 127 -5.65 15.08 -12.98
C VAL A 127 -6.98 15.13 -13.72
N ASP A 128 -7.64 14.00 -13.95
CA ASP A 128 -8.92 13.94 -14.67
C ASP A 128 -9.97 14.86 -14.03
N VAL A 129 -10.09 14.82 -12.71
CA VAL A 129 -11.03 15.66 -11.95
C VAL A 129 -10.59 17.13 -11.96
N ALA A 130 -9.29 17.41 -11.77
CA ALA A 130 -8.78 18.77 -11.75
C ALA A 130 -8.93 19.46 -13.10
N PHE A 131 -8.68 18.73 -14.19
CA PHE A 131 -8.77 19.23 -15.56
C PHE A 131 -10.21 19.58 -15.92
N GLU A 132 -11.16 18.69 -15.63
CA GLU A 132 -12.60 18.96 -15.82
C GLU A 132 -13.06 20.17 -15.00
N TYR A 133 -12.63 20.24 -13.74
CA TYR A 133 -12.96 21.37 -12.86
C TYR A 133 -12.37 22.69 -13.38
N ALA A 134 -11.17 22.66 -13.93
CA ALA A 134 -10.51 23.84 -14.49
C ALA A 134 -11.29 24.45 -15.66
N HIS A 135 -11.93 23.61 -16.49
CA HIS A 135 -12.70 24.04 -17.66
C HIS A 135 -14.11 24.50 -17.33
N THR A 136 -14.65 24.12 -16.17
CA THR A 136 -16.05 24.39 -15.79
C THR A 136 -16.19 25.45 -14.70
N ARG A 137 -15.17 25.60 -13.84
CA ARG A 137 -15.18 26.58 -12.75
C ARG A 137 -14.84 27.98 -13.24
N LYS A 138 -15.71 28.96 -12.96
CA LYS A 138 -15.49 30.37 -13.27
C LYS A 138 -15.02 31.19 -12.07
N GLN A 139 -13.99 32.02 -12.27
CA GLN A 139 -13.56 33.08 -11.36
C GLN A 139 -13.10 34.30 -12.16
N PHE A 140 -13.34 35.50 -11.61
CA PHE A 140 -13.03 36.76 -12.27
C PHE A 140 -13.59 36.87 -13.70
N GLY A 141 -14.80 36.33 -13.90
CA GLY A 141 -15.52 36.40 -15.17
C GLY A 141 -15.10 35.38 -16.24
N LYS A 142 -14.11 34.51 -15.98
CA LYS A 142 -13.64 33.51 -16.94
C LYS A 142 -13.37 32.14 -16.32
N ASN A 143 -13.16 31.11 -17.14
CA ASN A 143 -12.82 29.77 -16.64
C ASN A 143 -11.44 29.76 -16.01
N ILE A 144 -11.24 29.01 -14.92
CA ILE A 144 -9.95 29.01 -14.22
C ILE A 144 -8.83 28.38 -15.05
N GLY A 145 -9.16 27.49 -16.00
CA GLY A 145 -8.20 26.96 -16.99
C GLY A 145 -7.62 28.02 -17.94
N GLU A 146 -8.21 29.21 -18.02
CA GLU A 146 -7.72 30.31 -18.87
C GLU A 146 -6.73 31.24 -18.16
N PHE A 147 -6.31 30.92 -16.93
CA PHE A 147 -5.22 31.61 -16.26
C PHE A 147 -3.88 30.99 -16.69
N GLN A 148 -2.91 31.83 -17.06
CA GLN A 148 -1.59 31.40 -17.55
C GLN A 148 -0.86 30.43 -16.62
N LEU A 149 -1.09 30.54 -15.30
CA LEU A 149 -0.52 29.61 -14.32
C LEU A 149 -1.04 28.17 -14.51
N ILE A 150 -2.32 28.00 -14.85
CA ILE A 150 -2.92 26.69 -15.11
C ILE A 150 -2.46 26.16 -16.47
N GLN A 151 -2.42 27.02 -17.50
CA GLN A 151 -1.94 26.67 -18.85
C GLN A 151 -0.47 26.24 -18.88
N ALA A 152 0.40 26.92 -18.13
CA ALA A 152 1.82 26.56 -18.03
C ALA A 152 2.04 25.19 -17.37
N CYS A 153 1.19 24.80 -16.41
CA CYS A 153 1.19 23.45 -15.85
C CYS A 153 0.74 22.40 -16.87
N ASP A 154 -0.27 22.71 -17.69
CA ASP A 154 -0.81 21.81 -18.71
C ASP A 154 0.17 21.58 -19.88
N GLU A 155 0.99 22.59 -20.22
CA GLU A 155 1.99 22.53 -21.30
C GLU A 155 3.32 21.88 -20.89
N GLY A 156 3.49 21.49 -19.62
CA GLY A 156 4.69 20.78 -19.14
C GLY A 156 5.96 21.63 -19.08
N TYR A 157 5.86 22.97 -19.09
CA TYR A 157 7.01 23.86 -18.93
C TYR A 157 7.45 23.93 -17.47
N VAL A 158 8.68 23.47 -17.17
CA VAL A 158 9.24 23.45 -15.82
C VAL A 158 10.66 24.03 -15.81
N ASN A 159 10.91 25.09 -15.04
CA ASN A 159 12.25 25.69 -14.86
C ASN A 159 12.65 25.71 -13.36
N SER A 160 13.95 25.73 -13.05
CA SER A 160 14.47 25.64 -11.67
C SER A 160 13.98 26.74 -10.69
N LYS A 161 13.81 27.99 -11.15
CA LYS A 161 13.16 29.07 -10.38
C LYS A 161 11.67 28.80 -10.19
N ASP A 162 11.02 28.20 -11.19
CA ASP A 162 9.62 27.81 -11.10
C ASP A 162 9.48 26.62 -10.15
N CYS A 163 10.36 25.61 -10.19
CA CYS A 163 10.39 24.51 -9.22
C CYS A 163 10.62 25.02 -7.79
N ALA A 164 11.54 25.97 -7.59
CA ALA A 164 11.84 26.55 -6.28
C ALA A 164 10.70 27.46 -5.78
N GLY A 165 10.11 28.26 -6.66
CA GLY A 165 8.94 29.09 -6.35
C GLY A 165 7.68 28.26 -6.14
N VAL A 166 7.48 27.21 -6.93
CA VAL A 166 6.40 26.21 -6.81
C VAL A 166 6.58 25.44 -5.52
N ILE A 167 7.76 24.95 -5.15
CA ILE A 167 7.88 24.22 -3.88
C ILE A 167 7.70 25.13 -2.66
N LEU A 168 8.13 26.40 -2.73
CA LEU A 168 7.91 27.38 -1.68
C LEU A 168 6.43 27.75 -1.57
N TYR A 169 5.82 28.18 -2.68
CA TYR A 169 4.42 28.58 -2.75
C TYR A 169 3.48 27.39 -2.52
N CYS A 170 3.77 26.22 -3.06
CA CYS A 170 3.02 24.99 -2.79
C CYS A 170 3.26 24.47 -1.38
N ALA A 171 4.40 24.69 -0.71
CA ALA A 171 4.52 24.34 0.71
C ALA A 171 3.62 25.24 1.58
N GLU A 172 3.63 26.55 1.32
CA GLU A 172 2.80 27.53 2.03
C GLU A 172 1.30 27.36 1.72
N LYS A 173 0.97 27.18 0.44
CA LYS A 173 -0.39 26.90 -0.02
C LYS A 173 -0.83 25.48 0.25
N ALA A 174 0.03 24.46 0.31
CA ALA A 174 -0.38 23.14 0.78
C ALA A 174 -0.67 23.16 2.27
N THR A 175 0.03 23.97 3.07
CA THR A 175 -0.34 24.17 4.49
C THR A 175 -1.68 24.89 4.59
N GLN A 176 -1.89 25.96 3.81
CA GLN A 176 -3.13 26.73 3.80
C GLN A 176 -4.32 25.95 3.22
N VAL A 177 -4.13 25.25 2.10
CA VAL A 177 -5.10 24.35 1.47
C VAL A 177 -5.30 23.08 2.28
N ALA A 178 -4.32 22.58 3.05
CA ALA A 178 -4.58 21.50 4.02
C ALA A 178 -5.48 22.00 5.16
N LEU A 179 -5.30 23.24 5.62
CA LEU A 179 -6.19 23.89 6.58
C LEU A 179 -7.58 24.18 5.99
N ASP A 180 -7.68 24.54 4.71
CA ASP A 180 -8.96 24.83 4.03
C ASP A 180 -9.68 23.56 3.51
N ALA A 181 -8.93 22.52 3.11
CA ALA A 181 -9.44 21.23 2.65
C ALA A 181 -9.86 20.32 3.81
N ILE A 182 -9.35 20.56 5.04
CA ILE A 182 -9.96 20.07 6.29
C ILE A 182 -11.46 20.42 6.33
N GLN A 183 -11.86 21.53 5.72
CA GLN A 183 -13.24 22.01 5.72
C GLN A 183 -14.12 21.43 4.59
N ILE A 184 -13.56 20.80 3.54
CA ILE A 184 -14.34 20.46 2.31
C ILE A 184 -14.25 18.99 1.85
N LEU A 185 -13.06 18.35 1.73
CA LEU A 185 -12.96 17.01 1.11
C LEU A 185 -11.87 16.14 1.75
N GLY A 186 -12.21 15.49 2.85
CA GLY A 186 -11.25 14.66 3.60
C GLY A 186 -10.83 13.34 2.95
N ARG A 187 -11.45 12.81 1.88
CA ARG A 187 -11.28 11.37 1.52
C ARG A 187 -9.95 11.01 0.82
N ILE A 188 -9.44 11.81 -0.11
CA ILE A 188 -8.32 11.40 -0.99
C ILE A 188 -6.96 11.41 -0.26
N LEU A 189 -6.71 12.43 0.57
CA LEU A 189 -5.49 12.53 1.38
C LEU A 189 -5.32 11.31 2.31
N ARG A 190 -6.44 10.88 2.88
CA ARG A 190 -6.50 9.77 3.82
C ARG A 190 -6.11 8.44 3.19
N ASP A 191 -6.48 8.23 1.93
CA ASP A 191 -6.15 7.03 1.16
C ASP A 191 -4.67 7.04 0.72
N ALA A 192 -4.16 8.20 0.29
CA ALA A 192 -2.79 8.35 -0.17
C ALA A 192 -1.74 8.08 0.92
N LYS A 193 -2.01 8.48 2.17
CA LYS A 193 -1.05 8.35 3.29
C LYS A 193 -0.65 6.90 3.58
N LEU A 194 -1.51 5.92 3.30
CA LEU A 194 -1.21 4.51 3.52
C LEU A 194 -0.03 4.01 2.67
N TYR A 195 0.15 4.54 1.46
CA TYR A 195 1.20 4.07 0.54
C TYR A 195 2.62 4.44 0.98
N GLU A 196 2.77 5.41 1.89
CA GLU A 196 4.06 5.73 2.51
C GLU A 196 4.52 4.68 3.53
N ILE A 197 3.58 3.89 4.06
CA ILE A 197 3.82 2.89 5.13
C ILE A 197 3.69 1.45 4.59
N GLY A 198 2.73 1.20 3.70
CA GLY A 198 2.45 -0.12 3.13
C GLY A 198 3.61 -0.73 2.32
N ALA A 199 3.76 -2.05 2.40
CA ALA A 199 4.88 -2.83 1.81
C ALA A 199 6.29 -2.35 2.24
N GLY A 200 6.39 -1.88 3.48
CA GLY A 200 7.60 -1.32 4.08
C GLY A 200 7.61 0.20 3.98
N THR A 201 7.99 0.87 5.07
CA THR A 201 8.00 2.33 5.11
C THR A 201 8.98 2.92 4.10
N SER A 202 8.79 4.18 3.75
CA SER A 202 9.69 4.93 2.87
C SER A 202 11.16 4.88 3.31
N GLU A 203 11.45 4.91 4.61
CA GLU A 203 12.80 4.80 5.17
C GLU A 203 13.43 3.43 4.89
N VAL A 204 12.67 2.35 5.11
CA VAL A 204 13.13 0.98 4.84
C VAL A 204 13.39 0.79 3.34
N ARG A 205 12.51 1.31 2.48
CA ARG A 205 12.66 1.23 1.03
C ARG A 205 13.90 1.99 0.53
N ARG A 206 14.17 3.20 1.03
CA ARG A 206 15.40 3.95 0.70
C ARG A 206 16.67 3.18 1.10
N MET A 207 16.67 2.56 2.28
CA MET A 207 17.80 1.74 2.74
C MET A 207 18.04 0.53 1.81
N LEU A 208 16.97 -0.16 1.39
CA LEU A 208 17.07 -1.31 0.48
C LEU A 208 17.60 -0.91 -0.90
N ILE A 209 17.14 0.21 -1.45
CA ILE A 209 17.65 0.75 -2.73
C ILE A 209 19.15 1.02 -2.62
N GLY A 210 19.59 1.73 -1.57
CA GLY A 210 21.01 2.01 -1.36
C GLY A 210 21.85 0.74 -1.22
N ARG A 211 21.34 -0.30 -0.55
CA ARG A 211 22.03 -1.60 -0.44
C ARG A 211 22.10 -2.36 -1.76
N SER A 212 21.04 -2.33 -2.57
CA SER A 212 21.02 -3.00 -3.89
C SER A 212 22.04 -2.38 -4.84
N LEU A 213 22.00 -1.04 -4.97
CA LEU A 213 22.95 -0.30 -5.80
C LEU A 213 24.41 -0.58 -5.37
N ASN A 214 24.69 -0.56 -4.06
CA ASN A 214 26.03 -0.89 -3.56
C ASN A 214 26.48 -2.33 -3.85
N ASN A 215 25.56 -3.28 -4.07
CA ASN A 215 25.92 -4.64 -4.45
C ASN A 215 26.03 -4.82 -5.97
N GLU A 216 25.30 -4.03 -6.76
CA GLU A 216 25.37 -4.03 -8.24
C GLU A 216 26.66 -3.39 -8.77
N TYR A 217 27.21 -2.41 -8.05
CA TYR A 217 28.43 -1.68 -8.43
C TYR A 217 29.66 -2.07 -7.58
N LYS A 218 29.68 -3.31 -7.07
CA LYS A 218 30.84 -3.93 -6.42
C LYS A 218 31.73 -4.67 -7.39
#